data_AF-A0A7R8W0D4-F1
#
_entry.id   AF-A0A7R8W0D4-F1
#
_cell.length_a   1.000
_cell.length_b   1.000
_cell.length_c   1.000
_cell.angle_alpha   90.00
_cell.angle_beta   90.00
_cell.angle_gamma   90.00
#
_symmetry.space_group_name_H-M   'P 1'
#
loop_
_entity.id
_entity.type
_entity.pdbx_description
1 polymer ?
#
loop_
_entity_poly.entity_id
_entity_poly.type
_entity_poly.pdbx_seq_one_letter_code
_entity_poly.pdbx_strand_id
1 'polypeptide(L)'
;MGSCCSGGDKVEPLAGKTELDSTATNKFVEDVEKNKNRSCTDIFFLILLFGFIVSLGCLIAYCGINGDPYRIINGYDKCGNICGKKNPTADANKFPCYGEDQTKKKLLLVTEAEKILFNYQNVNRECVEKCSTGYRKYLNRCVPEITSSTKNTVVSKTGIKDFFQEASEDINMSWKEILYLCIIAMSMFLYPYTF
;
A
#
# COMPACT_ATOMS: atom_id res chain seq x y z
N MET A 1 20.68 -13.34 -11.58
CA MET A 1 20.74 -13.86 -10.19
C MET A 1 21.67 -15.06 -10.19
N GLY A 2 22.97 -14.83 -10.02
CA GLY A 2 23.97 -15.90 -9.88
C GLY A 2 24.19 -16.16 -8.40
N SER A 3 24.01 -17.41 -7.97
CA SER A 3 24.24 -17.86 -6.60
C SER A 3 25.74 -17.95 -6.34
N CYS A 4 26.26 -17.24 -5.33
CA CYS A 4 27.65 -17.30 -4.88
C CYS A 4 27.99 -18.59 -4.09
N CYS A 5 27.07 -19.54 -3.99
CA CYS A 5 27.24 -20.74 -3.16
C CYS A 5 27.72 -21.99 -3.92
N SER A 6 27.95 -21.94 -5.24
CA SER A 6 28.58 -23.06 -5.96
C SER A 6 30.07 -22.80 -6.14
N GLY A 7 30.86 -23.52 -5.34
CA GLY A 7 32.28 -23.64 -5.57
C GLY A 7 32.57 -24.28 -6.93
N GLY A 8 33.59 -23.73 -7.59
CA GLY A 8 34.42 -24.46 -8.53
C GLY A 8 33.86 -24.68 -9.93
N ASP A 9 33.76 -23.63 -10.73
CA ASP A 9 33.81 -23.77 -12.20
C ASP A 9 34.86 -22.80 -12.75
N LYS A 10 36.13 -23.18 -12.60
CA LYS A 10 37.21 -22.62 -13.43
C LYS A 10 37.22 -23.41 -14.73
N VAL A 11 36.73 -22.81 -15.82
CA VAL A 11 37.06 -23.29 -17.17
C VAL A 11 38.43 -22.73 -17.56
N GLU A 12 39.46 -23.57 -17.51
CA GLU A 12 40.75 -23.29 -18.15
C GLU A 12 40.58 -23.32 -19.67
N PRO A 13 40.99 -22.29 -20.42
CA PRO A 13 41.03 -22.39 -21.87
C PRO A 13 42.16 -23.36 -22.28
N LEU A 14 41.77 -24.38 -23.04
CA LEU A 14 42.65 -25.38 -23.63
C LEU A 14 43.70 -24.70 -24.51
N ALA A 15 44.97 -25.02 -24.30
CA ALA A 15 46.12 -24.50 -25.03
C ALA A 15 46.00 -24.78 -26.55
N GLY A 16 45.66 -23.74 -27.31
CA GLY A 16 45.65 -23.73 -28.77
C GLY A 16 46.56 -22.63 -29.29
N LYS A 17 47.75 -23.03 -29.78
CA LYS A 17 48.79 -22.18 -30.36
C LYS A 17 48.23 -21.35 -31.52
N THR A 18 48.34 -20.03 -31.49
CA THR A 18 48.87 -19.16 -32.59
C THR A 18 49.05 -17.74 -32.02
N GLU A 19 50.13 -17.09 -32.42
CA GLU A 19 50.61 -15.77 -31.99
C GLU A 19 49.51 -14.71 -31.93
N LEU A 20 49.23 -14.16 -30.74
CA LEU A 20 48.45 -12.92 -30.61
C LEU A 20 48.84 -12.12 -29.36
N ASP A 21 49.52 -11.01 -29.63
CA ASP A 21 49.66 -9.78 -28.85
C ASP A 21 49.80 -9.92 -27.31
N SER A 22 51.04 -9.80 -26.85
CA SER A 22 51.41 -9.65 -25.43
C SER A 22 50.63 -8.51 -24.75
N THR A 23 50.18 -7.51 -25.50
CA THR A 23 49.36 -6.39 -24.99
C THR A 23 47.93 -6.83 -24.66
N ALA A 24 47.33 -7.71 -25.48
CA ALA A 24 46.01 -8.27 -25.24
C ALA A 24 46.01 -9.29 -24.07
N THR A 25 47.09 -10.06 -23.93
CA THR A 25 47.25 -11.01 -22.81
C THR A 25 47.41 -10.29 -21.47
N ASN A 26 48.22 -9.22 -21.42
CA ASN A 26 48.37 -8.41 -20.21
C ASN A 26 47.08 -7.67 -19.84
N LYS A 27 46.34 -7.16 -20.84
CA LYS A 27 45.04 -6.51 -20.62
C LYS A 27 43.97 -7.49 -20.14
N PHE A 28 43.94 -8.71 -20.68
CA PHE A 28 43.03 -9.77 -20.22
C PHE A 28 43.39 -10.26 -18.81
N VAL A 29 44.67 -10.40 -18.49
CA VAL A 29 45.14 -10.75 -17.13
C VAL A 29 44.82 -9.63 -16.13
N GLU A 30 45.04 -8.36 -16.49
CA GLU A 30 44.63 -7.21 -15.67
C GLU A 30 43.11 -7.12 -15.50
N ASP A 31 42.31 -7.33 -16.56
CA ASP A 31 40.85 -7.30 -16.48
C ASP A 31 40.28 -8.48 -15.67
N VAL A 32 40.93 -9.65 -15.72
CA VAL A 32 40.61 -10.84 -14.90
C VAL A 32 41.01 -10.63 -13.44
N GLU A 33 42.15 -10.01 -13.17
CA GLU A 33 42.64 -9.71 -11.82
C GLU A 33 41.84 -8.57 -11.16
N LYS A 34 41.42 -7.57 -11.95
CA LYS A 34 40.54 -6.47 -11.52
C LYS A 34 39.11 -6.92 -11.23
N ASN A 35 38.64 -8.02 -11.83
CA ASN A 35 37.35 -8.64 -11.51
C ASN A 35 37.40 -9.69 -10.40
N LYS A 36 38.57 -10.24 -10.04
CA LYS A 36 38.71 -11.19 -8.90
C LYS A 36 38.40 -10.56 -7.54
N ASN A 37 38.51 -9.24 -7.41
CA ASN A 37 38.25 -8.49 -6.18
C ASN A 37 36.86 -7.84 -6.12
N ARG A 38 35.91 -8.31 -6.93
CA ARG A 38 34.50 -7.97 -6.73
C ARG A 38 33.99 -8.81 -5.54
N SER A 39 34.29 -8.38 -4.32
CA SER A 39 33.61 -8.91 -3.13
C SER A 39 32.12 -8.76 -3.35
N CYS A 40 31.34 -9.79 -3.04
CA CYS A 40 29.89 -9.79 -3.23
C CYS A 40 29.26 -8.79 -2.26
N THR A 41 29.31 -7.51 -2.62
CA THR A 41 28.58 -6.45 -1.94
C THR A 41 27.11 -6.73 -2.21
N ASP A 42 26.45 -7.36 -1.23
CA ASP A 42 25.39 -6.68 -0.47
C ASP A 42 24.68 -7.64 0.52
N ILE A 43 25.42 -8.42 1.31
CA ILE A 43 24.80 -9.29 2.31
C ILE A 43 24.14 -8.46 3.42
N PHE A 44 24.74 -7.32 3.78
CA PHE A 44 24.24 -6.43 4.82
C PHE A 44 22.91 -5.76 4.43
N PHE A 45 22.79 -5.13 3.26
CA PHE A 45 21.53 -4.53 2.86
C PHE A 45 20.48 -5.60 2.51
N LEU A 46 20.87 -6.82 2.10
CA LEU A 46 19.93 -7.94 2.00
C LEU A 46 19.32 -8.33 3.36
N ILE A 47 20.11 -8.37 4.43
CA ILE A 47 19.61 -8.62 5.79
C ILE A 47 18.68 -7.50 6.24
N LEU A 48 19.06 -6.23 6.02
CA LEU A 48 18.21 -5.07 6.33
C LEU A 48 16.88 -5.11 5.56
N LEU A 49 16.93 -5.40 4.25
CA LEU A 49 15.75 -5.54 3.40
C LEU A 49 14.85 -6.66 3.90
N PHE A 50 15.42 -7.81 4.27
CA PHE A 50 14.65 -8.93 4.81
C PHE A 50 13.98 -8.56 6.15
N GLY A 51 14.70 -7.89 7.06
CA GLY A 51 14.14 -7.38 8.30
C GLY A 51 12.98 -6.41 8.08
N PHE A 52 13.09 -5.52 7.10
CA PHE A 52 12.02 -4.60 6.71
C PHE A 52 10.80 -5.34 6.12
N ILE A 53 11.02 -6.34 5.27
CA ILE A 53 9.91 -7.14 4.70
C ILE A 53 9.18 -7.92 5.80
N VAL A 54 9.92 -8.51 6.75
CA VAL A 54 9.32 -9.22 7.90
C VAL A 54 8.53 -8.25 8.77
N SER A 55 9.08 -7.06 9.09
CA SER A 55 8.36 -6.08 9.91
C SER A 55 7.09 -5.58 9.22
N LEU A 56 7.14 -5.35 7.90
CA LEU A 56 5.96 -5.01 7.10
C LEU A 56 4.93 -6.15 7.11
N GLY A 57 5.37 -7.40 6.98
CA GLY A 57 4.51 -8.58 7.06
C GLY A 57 3.80 -8.69 8.42
N CYS A 58 4.54 -8.49 9.51
CA CYS A 58 3.98 -8.42 10.86
C CYS A 58 2.95 -7.30 11.02
N LEU A 59 3.23 -6.11 10.47
CA LEU A 59 2.32 -4.96 10.51
C LEU A 59 1.04 -5.24 9.72
N ILE A 60 1.14 -5.81 8.52
CA ILE A 60 -0.03 -6.20 7.71
C ILE A 60 -0.88 -7.23 8.46
N ALA A 61 -0.26 -8.25 9.07
CA ALA A 61 -0.98 -9.24 9.87
C ALA A 61 -1.68 -8.59 11.07
N TYR A 62 -0.99 -7.69 11.78
CA TYR A 62 -1.57 -6.94 12.90
C TYR A 62 -2.77 -6.10 12.48
N CYS A 63 -2.68 -5.37 11.36
CA CYS A 63 -3.78 -4.60 10.79
C CYS A 63 -4.93 -5.50 10.32
N GLY A 64 -4.66 -6.72 9.83
CA GLY A 64 -5.68 -7.68 9.44
C GLY A 64 -6.46 -8.28 10.62
N ILE A 65 -5.80 -8.47 11.77
CA ILE A 65 -6.39 -9.04 12.98
C ILE A 65 -7.15 -7.99 13.79
N ASN A 66 -6.54 -6.81 13.99
CA ASN A 66 -7.10 -5.76 14.84
C ASN A 66 -7.93 -4.72 14.05
N GLY A 67 -7.72 -4.63 12.74
CA GLY A 67 -8.52 -3.81 11.85
C GLY A 67 -9.74 -4.57 11.33
N ASP A 68 -10.65 -3.84 10.69
CA ASP A 68 -11.76 -4.42 9.95
C ASP A 68 -11.59 -4.14 8.44
N PRO A 69 -10.95 -5.07 7.68
CA PRO A 69 -10.70 -4.85 6.25
C PRO A 69 -11.98 -4.77 5.42
N TYR A 70 -13.12 -5.26 5.96
CA TYR A 70 -14.40 -5.18 5.28
C TYR A 70 -14.91 -3.74 5.15
N ARG A 71 -14.41 -2.80 5.96
CA ARG A 71 -14.70 -1.35 5.80
C ARG A 71 -14.25 -0.83 4.43
N ILE A 72 -13.13 -1.35 3.90
CA ILE A 72 -12.60 -0.95 2.60
C ILE A 72 -13.37 -1.67 1.47
N ILE A 73 -13.56 -2.98 1.62
CA ILE A 73 -14.15 -3.85 0.59
C ILE A 73 -15.65 -3.57 0.41
N ASN A 74 -16.42 -3.55 1.50
CA ASN A 74 -17.87 -3.37 1.46
C ASN A 74 -18.30 -1.91 1.64
N GLY A 75 -17.47 -1.10 2.30
CA GLY A 75 -17.85 0.25 2.70
C GLY A 75 -18.64 0.30 4.00
N TYR A 76 -18.85 1.52 4.49
CA TYR A 76 -19.60 1.81 5.70
C TYR A 76 -20.57 2.97 5.48
N ASP A 77 -21.69 2.96 6.21
CA ASP A 77 -22.68 4.02 6.22
C ASP A 77 -22.25 5.22 7.09
N LYS A 78 -23.07 6.27 7.14
CA LYS A 78 -22.88 7.45 8.01
C LYS A 78 -22.77 7.14 9.52
N CYS A 79 -23.24 5.97 9.93
CA CYS A 79 -23.22 5.52 11.31
C CYS A 79 -22.00 4.64 11.62
N GLY A 80 -21.15 4.34 10.63
CA GLY A 80 -19.99 3.48 10.77
C GLY A 80 -20.32 1.98 10.69
N ASN A 81 -21.53 1.60 10.29
CA ASN A 81 -21.94 0.22 10.08
C ASN A 81 -21.41 -0.28 8.73
N ILE A 82 -20.82 -1.48 8.73
CA ILE A 82 -20.29 -2.13 7.53
C ILE A 82 -21.43 -2.76 6.75
N CYS A 83 -21.51 -2.47 5.45
CA CYS A 83 -22.55 -3.02 4.58
C CYS A 83 -22.36 -4.54 4.38
N GLY A 84 -23.47 -5.28 4.31
CA GLY A 84 -23.49 -6.72 4.05
C GLY A 84 -23.01 -7.62 5.19
N LYS A 85 -22.81 -7.07 6.40
CA LYS A 85 -22.37 -7.81 7.59
C LYS A 85 -23.22 -7.41 8.80
N LYS A 86 -23.27 -8.30 9.79
CA LYS A 86 -23.80 -7.98 11.11
C LYS A 86 -22.75 -7.17 11.86
N ASN A 87 -23.11 -5.96 12.27
CA ASN A 87 -22.21 -5.07 13.01
C ASN A 87 -22.22 -5.43 14.50
N PRO A 88 -21.08 -5.28 15.19
CA PRO A 88 -21.04 -5.43 16.64
C PRO A 88 -21.90 -4.33 17.28
N THR A 89 -22.67 -4.69 18.30
CA THR A 89 -23.49 -3.73 19.05
C THR A 89 -22.58 -2.83 19.88
N ALA A 90 -22.76 -1.51 19.79
CA ALA A 90 -22.12 -0.55 20.69
C ALA A 90 -23.13 0.00 21.70
N ASP A 91 -22.63 0.72 22.69
CA ASP A 91 -23.45 1.45 23.64
C ASP A 91 -24.28 2.51 22.91
N ALA A 92 -25.60 2.31 22.89
CA ALA A 92 -26.56 3.16 22.21
C ALA A 92 -26.54 4.61 22.74
N ASN A 93 -26.09 4.82 23.97
CA ASN A 93 -25.97 6.16 24.55
C ASN A 93 -24.83 6.98 23.93
N LYS A 94 -23.76 6.29 23.48
CA LYS A 94 -22.57 6.93 22.89
C LYS A 94 -22.68 7.00 21.37
N PHE A 95 -23.27 5.98 20.74
CA PHE A 95 -23.40 5.90 19.28
C PHE A 95 -24.82 5.43 18.90
N PRO A 96 -25.78 6.35 18.70
CA PRO A 96 -27.21 6.02 18.64
C PRO A 96 -27.63 5.18 17.43
N CYS A 97 -26.82 5.12 16.37
CA CYS A 97 -27.14 4.36 15.15
C CYS A 97 -26.08 3.32 14.77
N TYR A 98 -25.08 3.07 15.64
CA TYR A 98 -24.07 2.05 15.41
C TYR A 98 -24.56 0.68 15.90
N GLY A 99 -24.23 -0.38 15.17
CA GLY A 99 -24.58 -1.76 15.52
C GLY A 99 -25.83 -2.28 14.81
N GLU A 100 -26.32 -1.60 13.78
CA GLU A 100 -27.41 -2.11 12.95
C GLU A 100 -26.99 -3.34 12.13
N ASP A 101 -27.90 -4.28 11.96
CA ASP A 101 -27.71 -5.44 11.10
C ASP A 101 -27.88 -5.04 9.62
N GLN A 102 -26.77 -4.91 8.91
CA GLN A 102 -26.73 -4.57 7.48
C GLN A 102 -26.54 -5.81 6.58
N THR A 103 -26.76 -7.03 7.08
CA THR A 103 -26.57 -8.28 6.30
C THR A 103 -27.34 -8.31 4.97
N LYS A 104 -28.54 -7.73 4.94
CA LYS A 104 -29.39 -7.64 3.74
C LYS A 104 -28.96 -6.53 2.78
N LYS A 105 -28.27 -5.50 3.27
CA LYS A 105 -27.88 -4.31 2.52
C LYS A 105 -26.40 -4.36 2.15
N LYS A 106 -26.08 -5.07 1.07
CA LYS A 106 -24.69 -5.39 0.67
C LYS A 106 -24.00 -4.30 -0.14
N LEU A 107 -24.74 -3.33 -0.66
CA LEU A 107 -24.21 -2.31 -1.56
C LEU A 107 -24.10 -0.99 -0.81
N LEU A 108 -22.99 -0.28 -0.99
CA LEU A 108 -22.83 1.08 -0.51
C LEU A 108 -23.30 2.07 -1.61
N LEU A 109 -24.28 2.90 -1.27
CA LEU A 109 -24.67 4.06 -2.06
C LEU A 109 -24.05 5.31 -1.44
N VAL A 110 -23.34 6.08 -2.27
CA VAL A 110 -22.83 7.39 -1.90
C VAL A 110 -23.60 8.40 -2.72
N THR A 111 -24.52 9.13 -2.07
CA THR A 111 -25.24 10.22 -2.71
C THR A 111 -24.49 11.51 -2.44
N GLU A 112 -24.08 12.20 -3.51
CA GLU A 112 -23.64 13.59 -3.43
C GLU A 112 -24.80 14.42 -2.85
N ALA A 113 -24.55 15.19 -1.79
CA ALA A 113 -25.37 16.37 -1.58
C ALA A 113 -25.08 17.36 -2.71
N GLU A 114 -26.13 17.97 -3.21
CA GLU A 114 -26.10 18.87 -4.35
C GLU A 114 -24.93 19.85 -4.28
N LYS A 115 -24.25 19.96 -5.43
CA LYS A 115 -23.23 20.97 -5.73
C LYS A 115 -23.74 22.35 -5.30
N ILE A 116 -23.20 22.89 -4.21
CA ILE A 116 -22.67 24.26 -4.04
C ILE A 116 -22.13 24.29 -2.60
N LEU A 117 -20.83 24.56 -2.46
CA LEU A 117 -19.99 24.42 -1.27
C LEU A 117 -19.57 22.96 -0.97
N PHE A 118 -18.29 22.70 -1.26
CA PHE A 118 -17.52 21.53 -0.88
C PHE A 118 -17.49 21.38 0.65
N ASN A 119 -18.59 20.93 1.24
CA ASN A 119 -18.65 20.56 2.63
C ASN A 119 -18.83 19.05 2.69
N TYR A 120 -17.74 18.36 3.06
CA TYR A 120 -17.67 16.90 3.25
C TYR A 120 -18.79 16.38 4.16
N GLN A 121 -19.28 17.26 5.04
CA GLN A 121 -20.40 17.06 5.95
C GLN A 121 -21.73 16.65 5.27
N ASN A 122 -21.86 16.87 3.96
CA ASN A 122 -23.08 16.54 3.23
C ASN A 122 -22.98 15.25 2.38
N VAL A 123 -21.88 14.50 2.45
CA VAL A 123 -21.77 13.20 1.75
C VAL A 123 -22.58 12.16 2.52
N ASN A 124 -23.76 11.79 2.01
CA ASN A 124 -24.58 10.77 2.64
C ASN A 124 -24.18 9.38 2.11
N ARG A 125 -23.70 8.54 3.02
CA ARG A 125 -23.31 7.14 2.78
C ARG A 125 -24.35 6.22 3.39
N GLU A 126 -24.97 5.38 2.57
CA GLU A 126 -26.05 4.48 3.01
C GLU A 126 -25.86 3.08 2.44
N CYS A 127 -26.06 2.06 3.27
CA CYS A 127 -26.13 0.67 2.82
C CYS A 127 -27.50 0.42 2.18
N VAL A 128 -27.52 -0.12 0.96
CA VAL A 128 -28.73 -0.45 0.20
C VAL A 128 -28.69 -1.88 -0.32
N GLU A 129 -29.86 -2.46 -0.60
CA GLU A 129 -29.97 -3.80 -1.20
C GLU A 129 -29.82 -3.75 -2.73
N LYS A 130 -30.38 -2.71 -3.36
CA LYS A 130 -30.33 -2.46 -4.80
C LYS A 130 -29.94 -1.00 -5.06
N CYS A 131 -29.20 -0.76 -6.14
CA CYS A 131 -28.86 0.60 -6.55
C CYS A 131 -30.10 1.32 -7.09
N SER A 132 -30.17 2.63 -6.86
CA SER A 132 -31.23 3.49 -7.40
C SER A 132 -31.10 3.66 -8.93
N THR A 133 -32.13 4.21 -9.58
CA THR A 133 -32.13 4.49 -11.01
C THR A 133 -31.00 5.48 -11.37
N GLY A 134 -30.24 5.19 -12.43
CA GLY A 134 -29.07 5.97 -12.84
C GLY A 134 -27.75 5.59 -12.16
N TYR A 135 -27.74 4.55 -11.32
CA TYR A 135 -26.54 3.96 -10.73
C TYR A 135 -26.36 2.52 -11.21
N ARG A 136 -25.12 2.16 -11.56
CA ARG A 136 -24.74 0.78 -11.88
C ARG A 136 -24.00 0.15 -10.70
N LYS A 137 -24.22 -1.15 -10.50
CA LYS A 137 -23.46 -1.93 -9.52
C LYS A 137 -22.03 -2.11 -10.02
N TYR A 138 -21.06 -1.73 -9.20
CA TYR A 138 -19.66 -2.05 -9.39
C TYR A 138 -19.08 -2.56 -8.07
N LEU A 139 -18.70 -3.85 -8.04
CA LEU A 139 -18.35 -4.56 -6.79
C LEU A 139 -19.48 -4.45 -5.75
N ASN A 140 -19.16 -3.96 -4.55
CA ASN A 140 -20.10 -3.72 -3.45
C ASN A 140 -20.53 -2.24 -3.36
N ARG A 141 -20.43 -1.49 -4.46
CA ARG A 141 -20.75 -0.05 -4.50
C ARG A 141 -21.68 0.29 -5.66
N CYS A 142 -22.54 1.28 -5.44
CA CYS A 142 -23.36 1.88 -6.48
C CYS A 142 -22.63 3.08 -7.06
N VAL A 143 -22.23 2.99 -8.33
CA VAL A 143 -21.50 4.05 -9.04
C VAL A 143 -22.44 4.69 -10.05
N PRO A 144 -22.50 6.02 -10.15
CA PRO A 144 -23.35 6.68 -11.16
C PRO A 144 -22.99 6.21 -12.57
N GLU A 145 -24.00 5.99 -13.40
CA GLU A 145 -23.82 5.61 -14.79
C GLU A 145 -23.24 6.80 -15.56
N ILE A 146 -22.12 6.59 -16.25
CA ILE A 146 -21.38 7.67 -16.92
C ILE A 146 -21.85 7.70 -18.38
N THR A 147 -22.64 8.71 -18.74
CA THR A 147 -22.91 9.00 -20.16
C THR A 147 -21.64 9.61 -20.79
N SER A 148 -21.38 9.26 -22.05
CA SER A 148 -20.09 9.24 -22.76
C SER A 148 -19.34 10.56 -23.01
N SER A 149 -19.54 11.61 -22.22
CA SER A 149 -19.00 12.96 -22.51
C SER A 149 -18.00 13.54 -21.49
N THR A 150 -17.47 12.77 -20.53
CA THR A 150 -16.43 13.34 -19.64
C THR A 150 -15.37 12.32 -19.22
N LYS A 151 -14.29 12.23 -20.01
CA LYS A 151 -13.13 11.38 -19.75
C LYS A 151 -12.25 11.84 -18.56
N ASN A 152 -12.61 12.93 -17.88
CA ASN A 152 -11.87 13.45 -16.72
C ASN A 152 -12.56 13.23 -15.35
N THR A 153 -13.71 12.54 -15.30
CA THR A 153 -14.55 12.48 -14.08
C THR A 153 -14.65 11.10 -13.45
N VAL A 154 -13.84 10.13 -13.87
CA VAL A 154 -13.80 8.81 -13.21
C VAL A 154 -13.19 8.96 -11.82
N VAL A 155 -12.09 9.70 -11.67
CA VAL A 155 -11.41 9.93 -10.38
C VAL A 155 -12.26 10.74 -9.41
N SER A 156 -13.11 11.65 -9.91
CA SER A 156 -14.06 12.39 -9.07
C SER A 156 -15.28 11.55 -8.67
N LYS A 157 -15.62 10.48 -9.42
CA LYS A 157 -16.82 9.65 -9.20
C LYS A 157 -16.53 8.33 -8.50
N THR A 158 -15.27 7.93 -8.38
CA THR A 158 -14.85 6.71 -7.68
C THR A 158 -14.70 6.92 -6.17
N GLY A 159 -14.99 8.11 -5.64
CA GLY A 159 -14.84 8.44 -4.21
C GLY A 159 -13.37 8.50 -3.74
N ILE A 160 -12.41 8.41 -4.67
CA ILE A 160 -10.98 8.42 -4.36
C ILE A 160 -10.54 9.81 -3.89
N LYS A 161 -11.05 10.88 -4.52
CA LYS A 161 -10.79 12.26 -4.05
C LYS A 161 -11.33 12.48 -2.65
N ASP A 162 -12.52 11.97 -2.35
CA ASP A 162 -13.12 12.08 -1.02
C ASP A 162 -12.31 11.31 0.01
N PHE A 163 -11.82 10.12 -0.34
CA PHE A 163 -10.91 9.36 0.51
C PHE A 163 -9.58 10.11 0.77
N PHE A 164 -8.96 10.69 -0.26
CA PHE A 164 -7.73 11.46 -0.08
C PHE A 164 -7.95 12.74 0.70
N GLN A 165 -9.10 13.39 0.52
CA GLN A 165 -9.49 14.58 1.29
C GLN A 165 -9.66 14.20 2.77
N GLU A 166 -10.44 13.17 3.06
CA GLU A 166 -10.66 12.64 4.42
C GLU A 166 -9.32 12.23 5.06
N ALA A 167 -8.49 11.47 4.33
CA ALA A 167 -7.15 11.08 4.79
C ALA A 167 -6.24 12.31 5.01
N SER A 168 -6.36 13.36 4.20
CA SER A 168 -5.58 14.59 4.37
C SER A 168 -6.01 15.40 5.59
N GLU A 169 -7.31 15.38 5.92
CA GLU A 169 -7.83 16.00 7.13
C GLU A 169 -7.35 15.26 8.38
N ASP A 170 -7.33 13.93 8.34
CA ASP A 170 -6.77 13.10 9.41
C ASP A 170 -5.26 13.37 9.60
N ILE A 171 -4.49 13.42 8.50
CA ILE A 171 -3.06 13.77 8.54
C ILE A 171 -2.87 15.18 9.12
N ASN A 172 -3.69 16.14 8.71
CA ASN A 172 -3.61 17.52 9.19
C ASN A 172 -4.00 17.64 10.67
N MET A 173 -4.84 16.74 11.20
CA MET A 173 -5.15 16.70 12.63
C MET A 173 -3.98 16.11 13.44
N SER A 174 -3.29 15.10 12.90
CA SER A 174 -2.23 14.35 13.61
C SER A 174 -0.79 14.77 13.26
N TRP A 175 -0.58 15.82 12.48
CA TRP A 175 0.75 16.21 11.95
C TRP A 175 1.84 16.40 13.02
N LYS A 176 1.47 16.89 14.22
CA LYS A 176 2.43 17.06 15.32
C LYS A 176 2.93 15.73 15.86
N GLU A 177 2.05 14.74 15.99
CA GLU A 177 2.40 13.39 16.45
C GLU A 177 3.30 12.68 15.43
N ILE A 178 3.00 12.86 14.13
CA ILE A 178 3.85 12.36 13.04
C ILE A 178 5.25 12.96 13.14
N LEU A 179 5.36 14.28 13.35
CA LEU A 179 6.66 14.95 13.53
C LEU A 179 7.44 14.39 14.73
N TYR A 180 6.78 14.18 15.88
CA TYR A 180 7.44 13.59 17.05
C TYR A 180 8.00 12.19 16.77
N LEU A 181 7.22 11.34 16.09
CA LEU A 181 7.66 10.00 15.71
C LEU A 181 8.84 10.03 14.73
N CYS A 182 8.83 10.95 13.75
CA CYS A 182 9.94 11.13 12.82
C CYS A 182 11.23 11.58 13.53
N ILE A 183 11.13 12.52 14.48
CA ILE A 183 12.28 13.00 15.25
C ILE A 183 12.83 11.87 16.14
N ILE A 184 11.97 11.09 16.80
CA ILE A 184 12.38 9.93 17.61
C ILE A 184 13.10 8.91 16.72
N ALA A 185 12.54 8.55 15.57
CA ALA A 185 13.17 7.62 14.63
C ALA A 185 14.53 8.13 14.14
N MET A 186 14.64 9.41 13.78
CA MET A 186 15.91 10.03 13.42
C MET A 186 16.93 9.98 14.57
N SER A 187 16.50 10.24 15.80
CA SER A 187 17.39 10.21 16.96
C SER A 187 17.89 8.79 17.28
N MET A 188 17.03 7.77 17.13
CA MET A 188 17.44 6.36 17.28
C MET A 188 18.37 5.91 16.14
N PHE A 189 18.22 6.48 14.94
CA PHE A 189 19.09 6.18 13.81
C PHE A 189 20.45 6.90 13.90
N LEU A 190 20.47 8.11 14.47
CA LEU A 190 21.68 8.93 14.63
C LEU A 190 22.47 8.64 15.91
N TYR A 191 21.89 7.92 16.88
CA TYR A 191 22.67 7.35 17.98
C TYR A 191 23.28 6.04 17.46
N PRO A 192 24.57 6.00 17.09
CA PRO A 192 25.20 4.74 16.81
C PRO A 192 25.13 3.94 18.11
N TYR A 193 24.52 2.76 18.06
CA TYR A 193 24.86 1.72 19.02
C TYR A 193 26.37 1.49 18.87
N THR A 194 27.15 2.12 19.73
CA THR A 194 28.54 1.76 19.97
C THR A 194 28.54 0.32 20.46
N PHE A 195 28.86 -0.60 19.54
CA PHE A 195 29.25 -1.97 19.79
C PHE A 195 30.53 -2.25 19.00
#